data_AF-A0A847L7G5-F1
#
_entry.id   AF-A0A847L7G5-F1
#
_cell.length_a   1.000
_cell.length_b   1.000
_cell.length_c   1.000
_cell.angle_alpha   90.00
_cell.angle_beta   90.00
_cell.angle_gamma   90.00
#
_symmetry.space_group_name_H-M   'P 1'
#
loop_
_entity.id
_entity.type
_entity.pdbx_description
1 polymer ?
#
loop_
_entity_poly.entity_id
_entity_poly.type
_entity_poly.pdbx_seq_one_letter_code
_entity_poly.pdbx_strand_id
1 'polypeptide(L)'
;MKNSKFILTCIILLYSIGLVSQTVLIQGISRDTSYTVYSSFVKEKKKFPFIQLVDTKADDLEIYNDIPYKSISAARKLSLNIFRPKSVEKLPVILMIHGGGWNSGSPELQRALAVNLARKNFVTITVEYRLIPEAIYPAGVEDLEDAVSWIAENSENYNIDKSKIAVSGCSAGGHLANLLGTKNEKKLIKAVVNIDGLSTFIEPAIVERARKARETSSKMPVDALWLGGTYDECPETWKKASPLYHVNENSAPVCFINSSIPRFHSGRDEQIRLLDMMKKYSEVHMFEKSPHTFWHFHPWHLSTVNFAANFLDKIFNNEKSNFDKKGFDIVVAQDGSGDFASVQQAINAVPDFRKKQTKIFIRNGYYYEKIIIPETKDSLILIGEDKFKTILSFNNFASKPSGLGDQLGTSGSASVYISPANFRAENITFENGSGPVGQAVAVIVRSDKASFVNCRFIGFQDTLYTHKIGSRQYYKSCYIEGTVDFIFGFSTAFFEDCEIFCKNNGYVTAPSTPKDTPFGYVFYKCNITGENPKSFYLGRPWRPFGNVAFIECEMSDVIKSEGWDNWRNPNNEKTAKFIEYKNTGKGGNLQNKRVKWSNILTEKQARKYTKENVLGTDFFHD
;
A
#
# COMPACT_ATOMS: atom_id res chain seq x y z
N MET A 1 47.14 -43.83 13.49
CA MET A 1 45.67 -43.95 13.69
C MET A 1 45.26 -43.03 14.83
N LYS A 2 44.71 -41.85 14.52
CA LYS A 2 44.24 -40.85 15.51
C LYS A 2 42.78 -40.50 15.17
N ASN A 3 41.89 -40.69 16.13
CA ASN A 3 40.48 -40.25 16.19
C ASN A 3 40.19 -40.10 17.70
N SER A 4 39.31 -39.25 18.23
CA SER A 4 38.53 -38.10 17.77
C SER A 4 37.92 -37.55 19.06
N LYS A 5 38.11 -36.27 19.39
CA LYS A 5 37.23 -35.53 20.30
C LYS A 5 37.18 -34.09 19.82
N PHE A 6 36.13 -33.76 19.07
CA PHE A 6 35.73 -32.41 18.73
C PHE A 6 35.17 -31.73 19.99
N ILE A 7 35.81 -30.66 20.45
CA ILE A 7 35.19 -29.63 21.29
C ILE A 7 35.07 -28.41 20.39
N LEU A 8 33.84 -28.11 19.95
CA LEU A 8 33.52 -26.91 19.20
C LEU A 8 33.11 -25.82 20.20
N THR A 9 34.06 -24.99 20.59
CA THR A 9 33.77 -23.76 21.33
C THR A 9 33.39 -22.68 20.31
N CYS A 10 32.09 -22.37 20.21
CA CYS A 10 31.60 -21.24 19.43
C CYS A 10 32.01 -19.93 20.13
N ILE A 11 33.06 -19.27 19.63
CA ILE A 11 33.34 -17.86 19.93
C ILE A 11 32.37 -17.03 19.08
N ILE A 12 31.33 -16.50 19.73
CA ILE A 12 30.48 -15.45 19.17
C ILE A 12 31.31 -14.15 19.21
N LEU A 13 31.93 -13.81 18.09
CA LEU A 13 32.49 -12.48 17.87
C LEU A 13 31.34 -11.52 17.53
N LEU A 14 30.85 -10.83 18.56
CA LEU A 14 30.04 -9.62 18.45
C LEU A 14 30.87 -8.54 17.76
N TYR A 15 30.78 -8.47 16.42
CA TYR A 15 31.24 -7.30 15.68
C TYR A 15 30.17 -6.20 15.81
N SER A 16 30.39 -5.29 16.75
CA SER A 16 29.81 -3.95 16.74
C SER A 16 30.38 -3.18 15.55
N ILE A 17 29.77 -3.34 14.37
CA ILE A 17 30.08 -2.53 13.19
C ILE A 17 29.40 -1.17 13.39
N GLY A 18 30.19 -0.18 13.82
CA GLY A 18 29.87 1.21 13.58
C GLY A 18 29.68 1.41 12.07
N LEU A 19 28.66 2.17 11.68
CA LEU A 19 28.39 2.58 10.30
C LEU A 19 29.59 3.36 9.74
N VAL A 20 30.53 2.63 9.12
CA VAL A 20 31.58 3.23 8.29
C VAL A 20 30.96 3.48 6.92
N SER A 21 31.05 4.72 6.43
CA SER A 21 30.71 5.12 5.07
C SER A 21 31.44 4.20 4.08
N GLN A 22 30.72 3.30 3.42
CA GLN A 22 31.28 2.48 2.35
C GLN A 22 31.29 3.32 1.07
N THR A 23 32.43 3.94 0.81
CA THR A 23 32.70 4.57 -0.48
C THR A 23 33.30 3.50 -1.40
N VAL A 24 32.66 3.22 -2.53
CA VAL A 24 33.09 2.19 -3.49
C VAL A 24 33.47 2.85 -4.82
N LEU A 25 34.46 2.29 -5.53
CA LEU A 25 34.80 2.70 -6.89
C LEU A 25 33.83 2.02 -7.88
N ILE A 26 32.95 2.79 -8.49
CA ILE A 26 32.08 2.34 -9.60
C ILE A 26 32.62 2.95 -10.89
N GLN A 27 33.06 2.11 -11.83
CA GLN A 27 33.72 2.54 -13.08
C GLN A 27 34.90 3.52 -12.83
N GLY A 28 35.66 3.31 -11.76
CA GLY A 28 36.82 4.14 -11.38
C GLY A 28 36.47 5.41 -10.58
N ILE A 29 35.21 5.59 -10.18
CA ILE A 29 34.71 6.81 -9.54
C ILE A 29 34.22 6.49 -8.13
N SER A 30 34.68 7.28 -7.17
CA SER A 30 34.28 7.21 -5.76
C SER A 30 32.79 7.54 -5.62
N ARG A 31 31.99 6.60 -5.10
CA ARG A 31 30.54 6.76 -4.90
C ARG A 31 30.13 6.39 -3.48
N ASP A 32 29.32 7.26 -2.87
CA ASP A 32 28.67 6.97 -1.59
C ASP A 32 27.49 6.01 -1.81
N THR A 33 27.60 4.80 -1.26
CA THR A 33 26.57 3.75 -1.37
C THR A 33 25.81 3.53 -0.06
N SER A 34 25.96 4.42 0.93
CA SER A 34 25.30 4.29 2.24
C SER A 34 23.78 4.46 2.18
N TYR A 35 23.29 5.21 1.19
CA TYR A 35 21.87 5.42 0.96
C TYR A 35 21.25 4.27 0.17
N THR A 36 20.44 3.45 0.85
CA THR A 36 19.67 2.36 0.25
C THR A 36 18.21 2.38 0.74
N VAL A 37 17.33 1.67 0.02
CA VAL A 37 15.94 1.48 0.46
C VAL A 37 15.89 0.80 1.83
N TYR A 38 16.74 -0.22 2.04
CA TYR A 38 16.77 -0.96 3.30
C TYR A 38 17.33 -0.12 4.47
N SER A 39 18.41 0.65 4.27
CA SER A 39 18.94 1.52 5.33
C SER A 39 17.91 2.61 5.71
N SER A 40 17.18 3.12 4.72
CA SER A 40 16.05 4.03 4.94
C SER A 40 14.92 3.35 5.70
N PHE A 41 14.55 2.11 5.36
CA PHE A 41 13.52 1.34 6.04
C PHE A 41 13.84 1.15 7.53
N VAL A 42 15.05 0.67 7.83
CA VAL A 42 15.52 0.45 9.22
C VAL A 42 15.46 1.75 10.03
N LYS A 43 15.82 2.89 9.41
CA LYS A 43 15.76 4.19 10.05
C LYS A 43 14.31 4.64 10.29
N GLU A 44 13.48 4.66 9.25
CA GLU A 44 12.13 5.23 9.34
C GLU A 44 11.18 4.34 10.15
N LYS A 45 11.40 3.03 10.19
CA LYS A 45 10.59 2.08 10.99
C LYS A 45 10.62 2.38 12.49
N LYS A 46 11.65 3.07 12.99
CA LYS A 46 11.71 3.55 14.38
C LYS A 46 10.62 4.57 14.71
N LYS A 47 10.26 5.42 13.74
CA LYS A 47 9.27 6.50 13.90
C LYS A 47 7.91 6.12 13.30
N PHE A 48 7.92 5.25 12.29
CA PHE A 48 6.75 4.77 11.57
C PHE A 48 6.73 3.22 11.61
N PRO A 49 6.38 2.60 12.75
CA PRO A 49 6.48 1.15 12.92
C PRO A 49 5.59 0.34 11.97
N PHE A 50 4.57 0.98 11.39
CA PHE A 50 3.62 0.39 10.44
C PHE A 50 4.15 0.30 9.00
N ILE A 51 5.29 0.92 8.66
CA ILE A 51 5.76 0.92 7.27
C ILE A 51 6.16 -0.48 6.81
N GLN A 52 5.87 -0.75 5.55
CA GLN A 52 6.27 -1.99 4.88
C GLN A 52 7.07 -1.66 3.62
N LEU A 53 8.03 -2.53 3.29
CA LEU A 53 8.73 -2.46 2.02
C LEU A 53 7.77 -2.75 0.88
N VAL A 54 8.01 -2.10 -0.25
CA VAL A 54 7.22 -2.27 -1.48
C VAL A 54 7.83 -3.39 -2.31
N ASP A 55 6.98 -4.23 -2.90
CA ASP A 55 7.43 -5.27 -3.83
C ASP A 55 7.97 -4.65 -5.14
N THR A 56 9.09 -5.18 -5.61
CA THR A 56 9.79 -4.75 -6.82
C THR A 56 9.83 -5.83 -7.90
N LYS A 57 9.14 -6.97 -7.70
CA LYS A 57 8.95 -8.00 -8.72
C LYS A 57 8.29 -7.41 -9.96
N ALA A 58 8.76 -7.85 -11.12
CA ALA A 58 8.38 -7.31 -12.42
C ALA A 58 8.24 -8.41 -13.48
N ASP A 59 7.82 -9.61 -13.05
CA ASP A 59 7.70 -10.81 -13.90
C ASP A 59 6.66 -10.63 -15.04
N ASP A 60 5.75 -9.66 -14.84
CA ASP A 60 4.72 -9.23 -15.78
C ASP A 60 5.20 -8.21 -16.83
N LEU A 61 6.41 -7.67 -16.70
CA LEU A 61 6.94 -6.59 -17.55
C LEU A 61 8.07 -7.05 -18.48
N GLU A 62 8.31 -6.29 -19.54
CA GLU A 62 9.55 -6.33 -20.33
C GLU A 62 10.57 -5.37 -19.71
N ILE A 63 11.80 -5.85 -19.53
CA ILE A 63 12.87 -5.11 -18.85
C ILE A 63 14.13 -5.10 -19.72
N TYR A 64 14.67 -3.90 -19.96
CA TYR A 64 15.94 -3.68 -20.63
C TYR A 64 16.88 -3.02 -19.62
N ASN A 65 17.99 -3.67 -19.27
CA ASN A 65 18.92 -3.15 -18.27
C ASN A 65 20.18 -2.60 -18.92
N ASP A 66 20.79 -1.61 -18.25
CA ASP A 66 22.11 -1.07 -18.56
C ASP A 66 22.28 -0.57 -20.00
N ILE A 67 21.23 0.02 -20.57
CA ILE A 67 21.27 0.59 -21.92
C ILE A 67 22.10 1.88 -21.90
N PRO A 68 23.23 1.95 -22.61
CA PRO A 68 24.06 3.15 -22.62
C PRO A 68 23.37 4.27 -23.42
N TYR A 69 23.27 5.46 -22.82
CA TYR A 69 22.69 6.63 -23.49
C TYR A 69 23.72 7.75 -23.75
N LYS A 70 24.81 7.80 -22.97
CA LYS A 70 25.87 8.81 -23.12
C LYS A 70 27.24 8.25 -22.78
N SER A 71 28.27 8.61 -23.57
CA SER A 71 29.67 8.33 -23.26
C SER A 71 30.32 9.60 -22.72
N ILE A 72 30.82 9.55 -21.49
CA ILE A 72 31.58 10.65 -20.86
C ILE A 72 33.06 10.56 -21.23
N SER A 73 33.57 9.33 -21.30
CA SER A 73 34.90 9.01 -21.82
C SER A 73 34.87 7.64 -22.49
N ALA A 74 36.02 7.15 -22.96
CA ALA A 74 36.13 5.79 -23.49
C ALA A 74 35.76 4.70 -22.45
N ALA A 75 35.99 4.97 -21.15
CA ALA A 75 35.76 4.02 -20.06
C ALA A 75 34.50 4.30 -19.22
N ARG A 76 33.96 5.53 -19.28
CA ARG A 76 32.79 5.95 -18.48
C ARG A 76 31.59 6.19 -19.38
N LYS A 77 30.57 5.35 -19.24
CA LYS A 77 29.26 5.48 -19.91
C LYS A 77 28.17 5.62 -18.87
N LEU A 78 27.17 6.44 -19.17
CA LEU A 78 25.94 6.55 -18.39
C LEU A 78 24.89 5.64 -19.01
N SER A 79 24.16 4.91 -18.16
CA SER A 79 23.14 3.96 -18.58
C SER A 79 21.75 4.30 -18.03
N LEU A 80 20.75 3.67 -18.62
CA LEU A 80 19.36 3.68 -18.19
C LEU A 80 18.78 2.27 -18.20
N ASN A 81 17.71 2.06 -17.43
CA ASN A 81 16.92 0.84 -17.43
C ASN A 81 15.49 1.14 -17.85
N ILE A 82 14.90 0.31 -18.69
CA ILE A 82 13.55 0.49 -19.23
C ILE A 82 12.65 -0.61 -18.67
N PHE A 83 11.52 -0.22 -18.11
CA PHE A 83 10.45 -1.13 -17.69
C PHE A 83 9.21 -0.81 -18.51
N ARG A 84 8.64 -1.81 -19.17
CA ARG A 84 7.53 -1.62 -20.11
C ARG A 84 6.50 -2.73 -20.01
N PRO A 85 5.19 -2.41 -20.10
CA PRO A 85 4.14 -3.40 -20.29
C PRO A 85 4.29 -4.15 -21.61
N LYS A 86 3.99 -5.46 -21.59
CA LYS A 86 3.86 -6.28 -22.80
C LYS A 86 2.65 -5.79 -23.63
N SER A 87 2.90 -4.83 -24.51
CA SER A 87 1.89 -4.19 -25.37
C SER A 87 2.45 -3.92 -26.76
N VAL A 88 1.60 -3.99 -27.78
CA VAL A 88 1.94 -3.62 -29.17
C VAL A 88 1.76 -2.12 -29.44
N GLU A 89 1.14 -1.37 -28.52
CA GLU A 89 0.87 0.05 -28.69
C GLU A 89 2.05 0.93 -28.26
N LYS A 90 2.16 2.11 -28.88
CA LYS A 90 3.10 3.15 -28.45
C LYS A 90 2.58 3.80 -27.16
N LEU A 91 3.38 3.73 -26.11
CA LEU A 91 2.97 4.19 -24.77
C LEU A 91 3.67 5.50 -24.37
N PRO A 92 3.02 6.34 -23.54
CA PRO A 92 3.69 7.49 -22.91
C PRO A 92 4.88 7.03 -22.07
N VAL A 93 5.91 7.88 -21.96
CA VAL A 93 7.17 7.55 -21.28
C VAL A 93 7.50 8.51 -20.14
N ILE A 94 8.09 7.98 -19.07
CA ILE A 94 8.54 8.73 -17.90
C ILE A 94 10.03 8.48 -17.67
N LEU A 95 10.87 9.51 -17.84
CA LEU A 95 12.26 9.48 -17.39
C LEU A 95 12.30 9.72 -15.87
N MET A 96 12.87 8.79 -15.11
CA MET A 96 12.82 8.73 -13.65
C MET A 96 14.20 8.94 -13.04
N ILE A 97 14.37 10.08 -12.38
CA ILE A 97 15.64 10.56 -11.84
C ILE A 97 15.72 10.20 -10.36
N HIS A 98 16.76 9.47 -9.99
CA HIS A 98 16.94 9.02 -8.62
C HIS A 98 17.32 10.17 -7.66
N GLY A 99 16.96 10.01 -6.39
CA GLY A 99 17.40 10.90 -5.31
C GLY A 99 18.80 10.54 -4.79
N GLY A 100 19.14 11.04 -3.60
CA GLY A 100 20.45 10.81 -2.98
C GLY A 100 21.31 12.07 -2.88
N GLY A 101 20.69 13.25 -2.81
CA GLY A 101 21.39 14.50 -2.50
C GLY A 101 22.49 14.88 -3.50
N TRP A 102 22.36 14.53 -4.78
CA TRP A 102 23.37 14.81 -5.82
C TRP A 102 24.77 14.20 -5.59
N ASN A 103 24.97 13.39 -4.53
CA ASN A 103 26.25 12.74 -4.19
C ASN A 103 26.18 11.21 -4.06
N SER A 104 24.96 10.65 -4.05
CA SER A 104 24.71 9.23 -3.82
C SER A 104 23.48 8.76 -4.61
N GLY A 105 23.18 7.47 -4.50
CA GLY A 105 22.04 6.85 -5.15
C GLY A 105 22.35 6.25 -6.52
N SER A 106 21.37 5.56 -7.07
CA SER A 106 21.44 4.85 -8.35
C SER A 106 20.04 4.71 -8.96
N PRO A 107 19.94 4.35 -10.26
CA PRO A 107 18.65 4.10 -10.92
C PRO A 107 17.78 3.08 -10.20
N GLU A 108 18.39 2.13 -9.48
CA GLU A 108 17.70 1.09 -8.72
C GLU A 108 16.80 1.64 -7.61
N LEU A 109 17.13 2.82 -7.06
CA LEU A 109 16.27 3.49 -6.07
C LEU A 109 14.89 3.86 -6.64
N GLN A 110 14.73 3.91 -7.96
CA GLN A 110 13.45 4.20 -8.61
C GLN A 110 12.67 2.92 -8.99
N ARG A 111 13.25 1.72 -8.83
CA ARG A 111 12.66 0.46 -9.35
C ARG A 111 11.22 0.24 -8.90
N ALA A 112 10.92 0.41 -7.61
CA ALA A 112 9.57 0.19 -7.10
C ALA A 112 8.54 1.11 -7.79
N LEU A 113 8.87 2.39 -7.96
CA LEU A 113 8.00 3.35 -8.64
C LEU A 113 7.91 3.04 -10.13
N ALA A 114 9.03 2.71 -10.77
CA ALA A 114 9.11 2.38 -12.19
C ALA A 114 8.23 1.18 -12.55
N VAL A 115 8.29 0.11 -11.75
CA VAL A 115 7.47 -1.10 -11.94
C VAL A 115 5.98 -0.79 -11.77
N ASN A 116 5.60 -0.07 -10.70
CA ASN A 116 4.19 0.19 -10.41
C ASN A 116 3.58 1.23 -11.36
N LEU A 117 4.36 2.19 -11.87
CA LEU A 117 3.94 3.09 -12.94
C LEU A 117 3.89 2.39 -14.30
N ALA A 118 4.80 1.44 -14.57
CA ALA A 118 4.70 0.64 -15.78
C ALA A 118 3.38 -0.13 -15.83
N ARG A 119 2.95 -0.72 -14.71
CA ARG A 119 1.63 -1.35 -14.56
C ARG A 119 0.43 -0.41 -14.74
N LYS A 120 0.66 0.90 -14.88
CA LYS A 120 -0.33 1.92 -15.22
C LYS A 120 -0.25 2.35 -16.70
N ASN A 121 0.32 1.50 -17.57
CA ASN A 121 0.48 1.73 -19.01
C ASN A 121 1.46 2.85 -19.41
N PHE A 122 2.49 3.07 -18.60
CA PHE A 122 3.62 3.93 -18.94
C PHE A 122 4.85 3.08 -19.29
N VAL A 123 5.70 3.56 -20.20
CA VAL A 123 7.10 3.12 -20.25
C VAL A 123 7.85 3.93 -19.20
N THR A 124 8.57 3.26 -18.29
CA THR A 124 9.37 3.96 -17.27
C THR A 124 10.85 3.72 -17.49
N ILE A 125 11.64 4.78 -17.38
CA ILE A 125 13.08 4.76 -17.67
C ILE A 125 13.82 5.29 -16.46
N THR A 126 14.46 4.43 -15.68
CA THR A 126 15.33 4.88 -14.58
C THR A 126 16.70 5.23 -15.12
N VAL A 127 17.25 6.38 -14.76
CA VAL A 127 18.43 6.95 -15.43
C VAL A 127 19.58 7.22 -14.48
N GLU A 128 20.80 6.90 -14.90
CA GLU A 128 22.03 7.31 -14.24
C GLU A 128 22.45 8.71 -14.73
N TYR A 129 22.95 9.55 -13.83
CA TYR A 129 23.57 10.84 -14.16
C TYR A 129 24.80 11.05 -13.27
N ARG A 130 25.70 11.97 -13.66
CA ARG A 130 26.91 12.25 -12.87
C ARG A 130 26.56 12.94 -11.54
N LEU A 131 27.22 12.49 -10.49
CA LEU A 131 27.07 12.95 -9.11
C LEU A 131 28.40 13.55 -8.61
N ILE A 132 28.40 14.35 -7.54
CA ILE A 132 29.68 14.64 -6.88
C ILE A 132 30.23 13.36 -6.22
N PRO A 133 31.56 13.13 -6.24
CA PRO A 133 32.62 14.05 -6.68
C PRO A 133 32.97 13.95 -8.19
N GLU A 134 32.31 13.11 -8.99
CA GLU A 134 32.58 12.98 -10.44
C GLU A 134 32.40 14.30 -11.17
N ALA A 135 31.30 15.01 -10.89
CA ALA A 135 31.02 16.31 -11.48
C ALA A 135 30.12 17.16 -10.58
N ILE A 136 30.34 18.48 -10.64
CA ILE A 136 29.46 19.50 -10.03
C ILE A 136 28.42 19.98 -11.05
N TYR A 137 27.46 20.82 -10.62
CA TYR A 137 26.54 21.51 -11.53
C TYR A 137 27.31 22.28 -12.63
N PRO A 138 26.87 22.26 -13.91
CA PRO A 138 25.62 21.72 -14.44
C PRO A 138 25.69 20.30 -15.02
N ALA A 139 26.80 19.59 -14.90
CA ALA A 139 27.06 18.35 -15.65
C ALA A 139 25.95 17.30 -15.59
N GLY A 140 25.40 17.04 -14.40
CA GLY A 140 24.31 16.08 -14.24
C GLY A 140 22.98 16.53 -14.86
N VAL A 141 22.75 17.84 -15.02
CA VAL A 141 21.57 18.38 -15.73
C VAL A 141 21.73 18.15 -17.23
N GLU A 142 22.91 18.44 -17.78
CA GLU A 142 23.23 18.20 -19.20
C GLU A 142 23.12 16.72 -19.57
N ASP A 143 23.58 15.82 -18.68
CA ASP A 143 23.40 14.38 -18.85
C ASP A 143 21.92 13.99 -18.97
N LEU A 144 21.05 14.61 -18.18
CA LEU A 144 19.61 14.32 -18.21
C LEU A 144 18.90 14.95 -19.43
N GLU A 145 19.35 16.11 -19.90
CA GLU A 145 18.89 16.71 -21.16
C GLU A 145 19.24 15.82 -22.37
N ASP A 146 20.43 15.20 -22.34
CA ASP A 146 20.83 14.18 -23.31
C ASP A 146 19.98 12.92 -23.19
N ALA A 147 19.65 12.46 -21.98
CA ALA A 147 18.76 11.32 -21.77
C ALA A 147 17.34 11.57 -22.33
N VAL A 148 16.78 12.77 -22.16
CA VAL A 148 15.49 13.15 -22.76
C VAL A 148 15.57 13.14 -24.29
N SER A 149 16.68 13.63 -24.86
CA SER A 149 16.92 13.62 -26.30
C SER A 149 17.04 12.19 -26.83
N TRP A 150 17.78 11.33 -26.12
CA TRP A 150 17.95 9.91 -26.42
C TRP A 150 16.61 9.17 -26.46
N ILE A 151 15.68 9.46 -25.54
CA ILE A 151 14.33 8.87 -25.53
C ILE A 151 13.58 9.22 -26.82
N ALA A 152 13.61 10.50 -27.23
CA ALA A 152 12.92 10.92 -28.45
C ALA A 152 13.49 10.23 -29.70
N GLU A 153 14.82 10.08 -29.77
CA GLU A 153 15.56 9.45 -30.87
C GLU A 153 15.38 7.93 -30.93
N ASN A 154 15.23 7.26 -29.79
CA ASN A 154 15.10 5.80 -29.69
C ASN A 154 13.65 5.32 -29.51
N SER A 155 12.68 6.23 -29.66
CA SER A 155 11.28 5.96 -29.36
C SER A 155 10.70 4.77 -30.13
N GLU A 156 11.06 4.59 -31.41
CA GLU A 156 10.61 3.46 -32.22
C GLU A 156 11.14 2.11 -31.69
N ASN A 157 12.40 2.06 -31.24
CA ASN A 157 13.05 0.83 -30.76
C ASN A 157 12.37 0.26 -29.52
N TYR A 158 11.73 1.12 -28.72
CA TYR A 158 11.10 0.75 -27.45
C TYR A 158 9.60 1.01 -27.44
N ASN A 159 8.99 1.27 -28.61
CA ASN A 159 7.56 1.55 -28.80
C ASN A 159 7.03 2.65 -27.85
N ILE A 160 7.75 3.76 -27.83
CA ILE A 160 7.44 4.94 -27.03
C ILE A 160 6.71 5.97 -27.90
N ASP A 161 5.67 6.59 -27.35
CA ASP A 161 5.07 7.79 -27.93
C ASP A 161 5.93 9.02 -27.58
N LYS A 162 6.80 9.43 -28.51
CA LYS A 162 7.68 10.60 -28.34
C LYS A 162 6.94 11.94 -28.18
N SER A 163 5.63 11.99 -28.45
CA SER A 163 4.82 13.19 -28.18
C SER A 163 4.42 13.30 -26.70
N LYS A 164 4.57 12.22 -25.92
CA LYS A 164 4.16 12.08 -24.52
C LYS A 164 5.33 11.72 -23.60
N ILE A 165 6.35 12.58 -23.57
CA ILE A 165 7.53 12.43 -22.69
C ILE A 165 7.31 13.22 -21.39
N ALA A 166 7.37 12.53 -20.25
CA ALA A 166 7.41 13.13 -18.92
C ALA A 166 8.76 12.92 -18.24
N VAL A 167 9.05 13.76 -17.27
CA VAL A 167 10.17 13.58 -16.34
C VAL A 167 9.64 13.49 -14.91
N SER A 168 10.23 12.63 -14.10
CA SER A 168 9.91 12.47 -12.69
C SER A 168 11.18 12.29 -11.89
N GLY A 169 11.15 12.61 -10.60
CA GLY A 169 12.21 12.19 -9.69
C GLY A 169 11.86 12.41 -8.24
N CYS A 170 12.67 11.82 -7.36
CA CYS A 170 12.52 11.95 -5.92
C CYS A 170 13.65 12.76 -5.28
N SER A 171 13.35 13.65 -4.33
CA SER A 171 14.36 14.45 -3.61
C SER A 171 15.23 15.28 -4.56
N ALA A 172 16.56 15.11 -4.54
CA ALA A 172 17.48 15.67 -5.54
C ALA A 172 17.05 15.39 -6.98
N GLY A 173 16.52 14.20 -7.27
CA GLY A 173 15.99 13.87 -8.59
C GLY A 173 14.68 14.59 -8.91
N GLY A 174 13.85 14.88 -7.91
CA GLY A 174 12.62 15.68 -8.07
C GLY A 174 12.94 17.14 -8.38
N HIS A 175 13.98 17.67 -7.75
CA HIS A 175 14.56 18.96 -8.09
C HIS A 175 15.06 19.00 -9.53
N LEU A 176 15.85 18.00 -9.96
CA LEU A 176 16.37 17.92 -11.32
C LEU A 176 15.25 17.76 -12.36
N ALA A 177 14.25 16.92 -12.10
CA ALA A 177 13.07 16.78 -12.96
C ALA A 177 12.33 18.11 -13.14
N ASN A 178 12.17 18.85 -12.04
CA ASN A 178 11.55 20.17 -12.03
C ASN A 178 12.39 21.19 -12.83
N LEU A 179 13.71 21.19 -12.66
CA LEU A 179 14.61 22.08 -13.40
C LEU A 179 14.57 21.82 -14.92
N LEU A 180 14.57 20.55 -15.34
CA LEU A 180 14.44 20.18 -16.75
C LEU A 180 13.11 20.65 -17.32
N GLY A 181 12.02 20.44 -16.58
CA GLY A 181 10.68 20.80 -17.03
C GLY A 181 10.40 22.30 -17.05
N THR A 182 11.06 23.11 -16.21
CA THR A 182 10.93 24.57 -16.29
C THR A 182 11.77 25.16 -17.42
N LYS A 183 13.02 24.70 -17.60
CA LYS A 183 13.88 25.11 -18.72
C LYS A 183 13.29 24.71 -20.08
N ASN A 184 13.07 23.41 -20.27
CA ASN A 184 12.38 22.75 -21.40
C ASN A 184 12.56 23.40 -22.79
N GLU A 185 13.78 23.80 -23.15
CA GLU A 185 14.05 24.59 -24.36
C GLU A 185 13.61 23.88 -25.65
N LYS A 186 13.85 22.55 -25.72
CA LYS A 186 13.45 21.71 -26.87
C LYS A 186 11.95 21.35 -26.88
N LYS A 187 11.19 21.74 -25.84
CA LYS A 187 9.75 21.43 -25.66
C LYS A 187 9.40 19.93 -25.72
N LEU A 188 10.39 19.06 -25.46
CA LEU A 188 10.19 17.61 -25.47
C LEU A 188 9.41 17.15 -24.24
N ILE A 189 9.66 17.78 -23.08
CA ILE A 189 9.02 17.42 -21.81
C ILE A 189 7.62 18.03 -21.79
N LYS A 190 6.62 17.18 -21.56
CA LYS A 190 5.20 17.56 -21.52
C LYS A 190 4.63 17.59 -20.12
N ALA A 191 5.26 16.94 -19.16
CA ALA A 191 4.80 16.86 -17.78
C ALA A 191 5.97 16.60 -16.82
N VAL A 192 5.87 17.14 -15.61
CA VAL A 192 6.82 16.93 -14.51
C VAL A 192 6.09 16.33 -13.31
N VAL A 193 6.64 15.25 -12.75
CA VAL A 193 6.24 14.74 -11.44
C VAL A 193 7.39 14.93 -10.45
N ASN A 194 7.29 15.98 -9.63
CA ASN A 194 8.25 16.34 -8.61
C ASN A 194 7.87 15.69 -7.27
N ILE A 195 8.62 14.67 -6.85
CA ILE A 195 8.42 13.99 -5.57
C ILE A 195 9.42 14.54 -4.55
N ASP A 196 8.95 15.43 -3.68
CA ASP A 196 9.72 15.99 -2.56
C ASP A 196 11.07 16.67 -2.96
N GLY A 197 11.11 17.28 -4.14
CA GLY A 197 12.24 18.04 -4.66
C GLY A 197 12.08 19.56 -4.52
N LEU A 198 13.19 20.22 -4.19
CA LEU A 198 13.25 21.67 -4.00
C LEU A 198 12.94 22.43 -5.29
N SER A 199 12.33 23.61 -5.15
CA SER A 199 12.09 24.53 -6.28
C SER A 199 13.07 25.70 -6.31
N THR A 200 13.80 25.93 -5.21
CA THR A 200 14.88 26.92 -5.12
C THR A 200 15.91 26.54 -4.06
N PHE A 201 17.16 26.95 -4.28
CA PHE A 201 18.23 26.91 -3.28
C PHE A 201 18.40 28.25 -2.54
N ILE A 202 17.73 29.31 -2.99
CA ILE A 202 17.95 30.68 -2.47
C ILE A 202 16.99 31.02 -1.31
N GLU A 203 16.45 30.00 -0.64
CA GLU A 203 15.74 30.24 0.64
C GLU A 203 16.75 30.67 1.73
N PRO A 204 16.41 31.64 2.59
CA PRO A 204 17.30 32.13 3.63
C PRO A 204 17.89 31.01 4.50
N ALA A 205 17.08 30.01 4.87
CA ALA A 205 17.54 28.89 5.69
C ALA A 205 18.56 27.97 4.99
N ILE A 206 18.49 27.83 3.66
CA ILE A 206 19.42 27.01 2.88
C ILE A 206 20.75 27.75 2.73
N VAL A 207 20.68 29.03 2.36
CA VAL A 207 21.84 29.93 2.22
C VAL A 207 22.61 30.03 3.54
N GLU A 208 21.91 30.32 4.64
CA GLU A 208 22.53 30.50 5.96
C GLU A 208 23.19 29.21 6.47
N ARG A 209 22.59 28.05 6.19
CA ARG A 209 23.18 26.75 6.54
C ARG A 209 24.53 26.52 5.85
N ALA A 210 24.66 26.92 4.57
CA ALA A 210 25.91 26.80 3.83
C ALA A 210 26.95 27.83 4.30
N ARG A 211 26.52 29.07 4.52
CA ARG A 211 27.38 30.14 5.07
C ARG A 211 27.98 29.75 6.41
N LYS A 212 27.12 29.36 7.37
CA LYS A 212 27.57 28.92 8.69
C LYS A 212 28.52 27.74 8.61
N ALA A 213 28.28 26.78 7.71
CA ALA A 213 29.19 25.65 7.54
C ALA A 213 30.57 26.08 7.07
N ARG A 214 30.63 27.03 6.13
CA ARG A 214 31.87 27.63 5.62
C ARG A 214 32.60 28.42 6.72
N GLU A 215 31.92 29.31 7.41
CA GLU A 215 32.51 30.16 8.47
C GLU A 215 33.09 29.33 9.63
N THR A 216 32.39 28.25 10.00
CA THR A 216 32.81 27.36 11.08
C THR A 216 33.78 26.26 10.63
N SER A 217 34.18 26.23 9.35
CA SER A 217 34.98 25.14 8.76
C SER A 217 34.40 23.74 9.04
N SER A 218 33.07 23.64 9.14
CA SER A 218 32.37 22.38 9.34
C SER A 218 32.03 21.71 7.99
N LYS A 219 31.52 20.47 8.03
CA LYS A 219 31.19 19.72 6.81
C LYS A 219 30.17 20.48 5.97
N MET A 220 30.59 20.86 4.76
CA MET A 220 29.73 21.58 3.82
C MET A 220 28.46 20.79 3.47
N PRO A 221 27.31 21.48 3.36
CA PRO A 221 26.10 20.91 2.79
C PRO A 221 26.32 20.31 1.40
N VAL A 222 25.66 19.18 1.13
CA VAL A 222 25.84 18.45 -0.14
C VAL A 222 25.37 19.26 -1.35
N ASP A 223 24.28 20.02 -1.20
CA ASP A 223 23.80 20.99 -2.18
C ASP A 223 24.86 22.07 -2.47
N ALA A 224 25.49 22.65 -1.45
CA ALA A 224 26.56 23.64 -1.65
C ALA A 224 27.80 23.04 -2.34
N LEU A 225 28.18 21.80 -1.99
CA LEU A 225 29.26 21.08 -2.68
C LEU A 225 28.95 20.82 -4.15
N TRP A 226 27.71 20.41 -4.45
CA TRP A 226 27.27 20.16 -5.82
C TRP A 226 27.17 21.46 -6.64
N LEU A 227 26.81 22.58 -6.01
CA LEU A 227 26.78 23.92 -6.62
C LEU A 227 28.18 24.56 -6.76
N GLY A 228 29.22 23.94 -6.19
CA GLY A 228 30.61 24.42 -6.27
C GLY A 228 30.98 25.48 -5.24
N GLY A 229 30.11 25.80 -4.27
CA GLY A 229 30.38 26.81 -3.25
C GLY A 229 29.13 27.27 -2.48
N THR A 230 29.33 28.20 -1.55
CA THR A 230 28.23 28.91 -0.88
C THR A 230 27.54 29.88 -1.85
N TYR A 231 26.36 30.36 -1.47
CA TYR A 231 25.66 31.40 -2.23
C TYR A 231 26.50 32.68 -2.36
N ASP A 232 27.26 33.05 -1.32
CA ASP A 232 28.11 34.25 -1.33
C ASP A 232 29.28 34.13 -2.33
N GLU A 233 29.72 32.91 -2.64
CA GLU A 233 30.82 32.63 -3.56
C GLU A 233 30.34 32.47 -5.02
N CYS A 234 29.17 31.85 -5.21
CA CYS A 234 28.67 31.49 -6.55
C CYS A 234 27.15 31.72 -6.73
N PRO A 235 26.65 32.96 -6.52
CA PRO A 235 25.21 33.24 -6.48
C PRO A 235 24.50 32.91 -7.80
N GLU A 236 25.17 33.14 -8.94
CA GLU A 236 24.63 32.81 -10.26
C GLU A 236 24.43 31.30 -10.46
N THR A 237 25.29 30.46 -9.89
CA THR A 237 25.12 28.99 -9.96
C THR A 237 23.91 28.54 -9.17
N TRP A 238 23.72 29.09 -7.96
CA TRP A 238 22.55 28.81 -7.12
C TRP A 238 21.24 29.22 -7.80
N LYS A 239 21.24 30.38 -8.47
CA LYS A 239 20.09 30.87 -9.25
C LYS A 239 19.82 29.98 -10.47
N LYS A 240 20.85 29.68 -11.26
CA LYS A 240 20.73 28.82 -12.45
C LYS A 240 20.29 27.39 -12.11
N ALA A 241 20.65 26.89 -10.93
CA ALA A 241 20.23 25.57 -10.49
C ALA A 241 18.82 25.55 -9.85
N SER A 242 18.16 26.70 -9.67
CA SER A 242 16.86 26.79 -8.99
C SER A 242 15.70 26.80 -10.01
N PRO A 243 14.85 25.75 -10.08
CA PRO A 243 13.77 25.62 -11.07
C PRO A 243 12.85 26.83 -11.16
N LEU A 244 12.55 27.45 -10.02
CA LEU A 244 11.69 28.61 -9.88
C LEU A 244 12.06 29.77 -10.82
N TYR A 245 13.35 30.02 -11.02
CA TYR A 245 13.83 31.15 -11.85
C TYR A 245 13.80 30.86 -13.35
N HIS A 246 13.41 29.66 -13.75
CA HIS A 246 13.28 29.27 -15.16
C HIS A 246 11.83 29.12 -15.61
N VAL A 247 10.84 29.43 -14.75
CA VAL A 247 9.43 29.35 -15.16
C VAL A 247 9.14 30.33 -16.29
N ASN A 248 8.68 29.80 -17.42
CA ASN A 248 8.39 30.55 -18.64
C ASN A 248 7.31 29.84 -19.48
N GLU A 249 7.00 30.37 -20.67
CA GLU A 249 5.98 29.84 -21.58
C GLU A 249 6.25 28.41 -22.09
N ASN A 250 7.50 27.95 -22.06
CA ASN A 250 7.91 26.61 -22.47
C ASN A 250 7.88 25.61 -21.31
N SER A 251 7.68 26.08 -20.07
CA SER A 251 7.61 25.20 -18.90
C SER A 251 6.47 24.19 -19.04
N ALA A 252 6.75 22.96 -18.59
CA ALA A 252 5.76 21.89 -18.53
C ALA A 252 4.85 22.03 -17.30
N PRO A 253 3.60 21.53 -17.35
CA PRO A 253 2.78 21.27 -16.16
C PRO A 253 3.53 20.48 -15.08
N VAL A 254 3.23 20.75 -13.81
CA VAL A 254 3.95 20.14 -12.67
C VAL A 254 2.99 19.56 -11.62
N CYS A 255 3.16 18.29 -11.27
CA CYS A 255 2.57 17.67 -10.09
C CYS A 255 3.61 17.61 -8.97
N PHE A 256 3.29 18.21 -7.83
CA PHE A 256 4.09 18.18 -6.62
C PHE A 256 3.53 17.13 -5.66
N ILE A 257 4.30 16.10 -5.34
CA ILE A 257 3.95 15.08 -4.34
C ILE A 257 4.91 15.21 -3.17
N ASN A 258 4.41 15.65 -2.02
CA ASN A 258 5.26 16.08 -0.91
C ASN A 258 5.06 15.29 0.37
N SER A 259 6.16 15.16 1.13
CA SER A 259 6.13 14.72 2.51
C SER A 259 5.63 15.84 3.43
N SER A 260 5.45 15.50 4.71
CA SER A 260 5.12 16.49 5.74
C SER A 260 6.30 17.38 6.18
N ILE A 261 7.49 17.27 5.56
CA ILE A 261 8.70 17.97 5.99
C ILE A 261 8.85 19.31 5.24
N PRO A 262 8.72 20.47 5.92
CA PRO A 262 8.63 21.77 5.25
C PRO A 262 9.82 22.14 4.36
N ARG A 263 11.04 21.69 4.69
CA ARG A 263 12.23 22.05 3.90
C ARG A 263 12.14 21.60 2.44
N PHE A 264 11.38 20.54 2.14
CA PHE A 264 11.24 20.04 0.77
C PHE A 264 10.15 20.79 -0.01
N HIS A 265 9.50 21.78 0.61
CA HIS A 265 8.51 22.65 -0.03
C HIS A 265 9.12 24.01 -0.43
N SER A 266 10.40 24.23 -0.14
CA SER A 266 11.12 25.47 -0.44
C SER A 266 10.95 25.91 -1.89
N GLY A 267 10.45 27.14 -2.08
CA GLY A 267 10.09 27.74 -3.36
C GLY A 267 8.88 27.15 -4.10
N ARG A 268 8.24 26.07 -3.61
CA ARG A 268 7.16 25.38 -4.33
C ARG A 268 5.97 26.31 -4.57
N ASP A 269 5.48 26.95 -3.51
CA ASP A 269 4.26 27.76 -3.59
C ASP A 269 4.48 29.01 -4.47
N GLU A 270 5.69 29.57 -4.47
CA GLU A 270 6.07 30.63 -5.40
C GLU A 270 6.14 30.11 -6.84
N GLN A 271 6.65 28.90 -7.05
CA GLN A 271 6.70 28.30 -8.38
C GLN A 271 5.30 28.05 -8.92
N ILE A 272 4.38 27.58 -8.09
CA ILE A 272 2.97 27.41 -8.44
C ILE A 272 2.38 28.74 -8.91
N ARG A 273 2.61 29.84 -8.16
CA ARG A 273 2.16 31.18 -8.58
C ARG A 273 2.72 31.57 -9.95
N LEU A 274 4.01 31.33 -10.21
CA LEU A 274 4.62 31.63 -11.51
C LEU A 274 4.06 30.73 -12.63
N LEU A 275 3.83 29.44 -12.36
CA LEU A 275 3.23 28.51 -13.31
C LEU A 275 1.80 28.94 -13.68
N ASP A 276 1.01 29.37 -12.69
CA ASP A 276 -0.35 29.88 -12.90
C ASP A 276 -0.34 31.15 -13.77
N MET A 277 0.60 32.07 -13.53
CA MET A 277 0.80 33.26 -14.37
C MET A 277 1.14 32.90 -15.82
N MET A 278 1.89 31.81 -16.03
CA MET A 278 2.22 31.27 -17.36
C MET A 278 1.13 30.34 -17.92
N LYS A 279 -0.02 30.20 -17.24
CA LYS A 279 -1.13 29.30 -17.59
C LYS A 279 -0.69 27.83 -17.72
N LYS A 280 0.25 27.40 -16.89
CA LYS A 280 0.71 26.02 -16.80
C LYS A 280 0.01 25.32 -15.66
N TYR A 281 -0.64 24.19 -15.96
CA TYR A 281 -1.35 23.42 -14.95
C TYR A 281 -0.38 22.93 -13.87
N SER A 282 -0.78 23.05 -12.61
CA SER A 282 -0.07 22.44 -11.50
C SER A 282 -1.04 21.85 -10.48
N GLU A 283 -0.60 20.83 -9.74
CA GLU A 283 -1.35 20.24 -8.65
C GLU A 283 -0.41 19.81 -7.50
N VAL A 284 -0.94 19.74 -6.29
CA VAL A 284 -0.19 19.42 -5.07
C VAL A 284 -0.89 18.31 -4.30
N HIS A 285 -0.13 17.28 -3.95
CA HIS A 285 -0.53 16.19 -3.06
C HIS A 285 0.41 16.14 -1.88
N MET A 286 -0.13 16.06 -0.66
CA MET A 286 0.68 16.03 0.55
C MET A 286 0.28 14.85 1.43
N PHE A 287 1.27 14.11 1.92
CA PHE A 287 1.06 13.10 2.94
C PHE A 287 1.36 13.68 4.32
N GLU A 288 0.33 13.82 5.15
CA GLU A 288 0.53 14.16 6.55
C GLU A 288 1.36 13.08 7.27
N LYS A 289 2.19 13.52 8.23
CA LYS A 289 3.00 12.63 9.09
C LYS A 289 3.78 11.58 8.29
N SER A 290 4.37 11.98 7.18
CA SER A 290 5.19 11.12 6.33
C SER A 290 6.68 11.47 6.46
N PRO A 291 7.59 10.47 6.36
CA PRO A 291 9.01 10.73 6.24
C PRO A 291 9.34 11.35 4.89
N HIS A 292 10.56 11.87 4.73
CA HIS A 292 11.04 12.29 3.42
C HIS A 292 10.97 11.15 2.41
N THR A 293 11.40 9.94 2.80
CA THR A 293 11.50 8.75 1.94
C THR A 293 10.17 8.00 1.75
N PHE A 294 9.02 8.67 1.89
CA PHE A 294 7.70 8.04 1.91
C PHE A 294 7.42 7.17 0.67
N TRP A 295 7.92 7.57 -0.50
CA TRP A 295 7.70 6.87 -1.76
C TRP A 295 8.32 5.47 -1.79
N HIS A 296 9.18 5.10 -0.84
CA HIS A 296 9.75 3.76 -0.76
C HIS A 296 8.87 2.75 -0.01
N PHE A 297 7.83 3.21 0.69
CA PHE A 297 7.13 2.39 1.68
C PHE A 297 5.61 2.48 1.56
N HIS A 298 4.93 1.38 1.89
CA HIS A 298 3.51 1.43 2.20
C HIS A 298 3.29 2.22 3.50
N PRO A 299 2.19 3.00 3.60
CA PRO A 299 1.08 3.08 2.63
C PRO A 299 1.29 4.11 1.50
N TRP A 300 2.28 5.01 1.61
CA TRP A 300 2.39 6.17 0.72
C TRP A 300 2.82 5.85 -0.71
N HIS A 301 3.53 4.74 -0.93
CA HIS A 301 4.03 4.36 -2.25
C HIS A 301 2.92 4.27 -3.31
N LEU A 302 1.85 3.50 -3.05
CA LEU A 302 0.79 3.31 -4.05
C LEU A 302 0.03 4.61 -4.33
N SER A 303 -0.21 5.43 -3.30
CA SER A 303 -0.79 6.76 -3.49
C SER A 303 0.11 7.65 -4.36
N THR A 304 1.44 7.58 -4.16
CA THR A 304 2.42 8.32 -4.98
C THR A 304 2.35 7.88 -6.45
N VAL A 305 2.34 6.56 -6.71
CA VAL A 305 2.19 5.98 -8.05
C VAL A 305 0.90 6.46 -8.70
N ASN A 306 -0.21 6.41 -7.96
CA ASN A 306 -1.50 6.84 -8.48
C ASN A 306 -1.45 8.33 -8.82
N PHE A 307 -1.13 9.22 -7.87
CA PHE A 307 -1.07 10.66 -8.14
C PHE A 307 -0.22 11.01 -9.38
N ALA A 308 0.94 10.36 -9.53
CA ALA A 308 1.78 10.51 -10.70
C ALA A 308 1.08 10.05 -11.99
N ALA A 309 0.57 8.82 -12.03
CA ALA A 309 -0.12 8.26 -13.21
C ALA A 309 -1.31 9.13 -13.63
N ASN A 310 -2.12 9.59 -12.68
CA ASN A 310 -3.34 10.35 -12.93
C ASN A 310 -3.06 11.73 -13.49
N PHE A 311 -2.06 12.40 -12.92
CA PHE A 311 -1.58 13.67 -13.44
C PHE A 311 -1.11 13.49 -14.89
N LEU A 312 -0.32 12.45 -15.16
CA LEU A 312 0.19 12.19 -16.51
C LEU A 312 -0.93 11.86 -17.50
N ASP A 313 -1.88 11.02 -17.13
CA ASP A 313 -3.05 10.72 -17.97
C ASP A 313 -3.87 11.98 -18.27
N LYS A 314 -4.08 12.84 -17.28
CA LYS A 314 -4.76 14.14 -17.45
C LYS A 314 -4.03 15.02 -18.47
N ILE A 315 -2.69 15.08 -18.42
CA ILE A 315 -1.89 15.87 -19.37
C ILE A 315 -1.83 15.23 -20.75
N PHE A 316 -1.72 13.90 -20.85
CA PHE A 316 -1.49 13.20 -22.10
C PHE A 316 -2.74 12.88 -22.90
N ASN A 317 -3.89 12.74 -22.25
CA ASN A 317 -5.12 12.34 -22.91
C ASN A 317 -6.12 13.49 -23.12
N ASN A 318 -5.82 14.71 -22.65
CA ASN A 318 -6.66 15.91 -22.84
C ASN A 318 -8.14 15.73 -22.43
N GLU A 319 -8.44 14.76 -21.56
CA GLU A 319 -9.80 14.44 -21.15
C GLU A 319 -9.97 14.66 -19.64
N LYS A 320 -11.04 15.38 -19.27
CA LYS A 320 -11.71 15.10 -18.00
C LYS A 320 -12.15 13.65 -18.11
N SER A 321 -11.56 12.76 -17.33
CA SER A 321 -11.88 11.33 -17.35
C SER A 321 -13.39 11.13 -17.23
N ASN A 322 -14.06 10.91 -18.37
CA ASN A 322 -15.46 10.54 -18.40
C ASN A 322 -15.49 9.04 -18.15
N PHE A 323 -15.41 8.66 -16.88
CA PHE A 323 -15.75 7.30 -16.49
C PHE A 323 -17.20 7.02 -16.92
N ASP A 324 -17.42 5.93 -17.65
CA ASP A 324 -18.76 5.47 -18.00
C ASP A 324 -19.45 4.98 -16.72
N LYS A 325 -20.25 5.85 -16.10
CA LYS A 325 -21.03 5.57 -14.88
C LYS A 325 -22.08 4.45 -15.05
N LYS A 326 -22.16 3.78 -16.21
CA LYS A 326 -23.19 2.77 -16.51
C LYS A 326 -23.32 1.75 -15.37
N GLY A 327 -24.42 1.87 -14.64
CA GLY A 327 -24.82 0.96 -13.58
C GLY A 327 -24.46 1.36 -12.15
N PHE A 328 -23.75 2.47 -11.93
CA PHE A 328 -23.36 2.96 -10.60
C PHE A 328 -23.92 4.35 -10.30
N ASP A 329 -24.33 4.59 -9.05
CA ASP A 329 -24.85 5.89 -8.63
C ASP A 329 -23.70 6.86 -8.28
N ILE A 330 -22.61 6.34 -7.71
CA ILE A 330 -21.43 7.11 -7.28
C ILE A 330 -20.16 6.36 -7.65
N VAL A 331 -19.14 7.09 -8.11
CA VAL A 331 -17.79 6.56 -8.35
C VAL A 331 -16.79 7.20 -7.41
N VAL A 332 -15.97 6.39 -6.76
CA VAL A 332 -14.87 6.84 -5.90
C VAL A 332 -13.55 6.50 -6.56
N ALA A 333 -12.70 7.50 -6.71
CA ALA A 333 -11.37 7.32 -7.26
C ALA A 333 -10.39 8.36 -6.71
N GLN A 334 -9.32 7.91 -6.06
CA GLN A 334 -8.28 8.80 -5.49
C GLN A 334 -7.59 9.66 -6.56
N ASP A 335 -7.77 9.30 -7.83
CA ASP A 335 -7.24 9.99 -9.01
C ASP A 335 -8.05 11.22 -9.45
N GLY A 336 -9.19 11.46 -8.82
CA GLY A 336 -10.11 12.53 -9.22
C GLY A 336 -10.94 12.20 -10.47
N SER A 337 -10.86 10.96 -10.98
CA SER A 337 -11.69 10.47 -12.08
C SER A 337 -13.10 10.05 -11.68
N GLY A 338 -13.35 9.96 -10.37
CA GLY A 338 -14.64 9.67 -9.78
C GLY A 338 -15.37 10.93 -9.31
N ASP A 339 -16.57 10.72 -8.78
CA ASP A 339 -17.36 11.76 -8.10
C ASP A 339 -16.70 12.20 -6.79
N PHE A 340 -15.97 11.30 -6.12
CA PHE A 340 -15.25 11.56 -4.87
C PHE A 340 -13.85 10.92 -4.89
N ALA A 341 -12.91 11.53 -4.17
CA ALA A 341 -11.58 10.95 -3.93
C ALA A 341 -11.51 10.07 -2.67
N SER A 342 -12.53 10.14 -1.80
CA SER A 342 -12.65 9.42 -0.53
C SER A 342 -13.93 8.57 -0.51
N VAL A 343 -13.83 7.35 0.03
CA VAL A 343 -14.99 6.46 0.19
C VAL A 343 -15.92 7.00 1.27
N GLN A 344 -15.37 7.53 2.37
CA GLN A 344 -16.18 8.16 3.41
C GLN A 344 -16.98 9.36 2.88
N GLN A 345 -16.37 10.21 2.03
CA GLN A 345 -17.09 11.34 1.42
C GLN A 345 -18.25 10.86 0.52
N ALA A 346 -18.03 9.81 -0.27
CA ALA A 346 -19.07 9.21 -1.09
C ALA A 346 -20.21 8.62 -0.26
N ILE A 347 -19.90 7.92 0.84
CA ILE A 347 -20.90 7.41 1.79
C ILE A 347 -21.71 8.56 2.41
N ASN A 348 -21.04 9.65 2.80
CA ASN A 348 -21.69 10.82 3.39
C ASN A 348 -22.66 11.49 2.41
N ALA A 349 -22.35 11.47 1.11
CA ALA A 349 -23.19 12.05 0.06
C ALA A 349 -24.49 11.28 -0.22
N VAL A 350 -24.56 10.00 0.17
CA VAL A 350 -25.81 9.22 0.06
C VAL A 350 -26.85 9.77 1.03
N PRO A 351 -28.06 10.14 0.61
CA PRO A 351 -29.11 10.61 1.52
C PRO A 351 -29.48 9.55 2.56
N ASP A 352 -29.72 9.98 3.81
CA ASP A 352 -30.21 9.10 4.87
C ASP A 352 -31.62 8.57 4.56
N PHE A 353 -31.88 7.33 4.97
CA PHE A 353 -33.15 6.62 4.81
C PHE A 353 -33.68 6.51 3.37
N ARG A 354 -32.77 6.60 2.39
CA ARG A 354 -33.11 6.47 0.98
C ARG A 354 -33.74 5.09 0.72
N LYS A 355 -34.93 5.08 0.12
CA LYS A 355 -35.67 3.84 -0.21
C LYS A 355 -35.16 3.10 -1.43
N LYS A 356 -34.30 3.74 -2.22
CA LYS A 356 -33.65 3.15 -3.38
C LYS A 356 -32.23 2.73 -3.01
N GLN A 357 -31.83 1.54 -3.45
CA GLN A 357 -30.47 1.05 -3.33
C GLN A 357 -29.48 2.01 -3.98
N THR A 358 -28.32 2.20 -3.34
CA THR A 358 -27.24 3.05 -3.86
C THR A 358 -26.01 2.21 -4.12
N LYS A 359 -25.47 2.26 -5.34
CA LYS A 359 -24.26 1.54 -5.76
C LYS A 359 -23.09 2.51 -5.83
N ILE A 360 -22.09 2.29 -4.98
CA ILE A 360 -20.82 3.02 -4.98
C ILE A 360 -19.75 2.11 -5.59
N PHE A 361 -19.23 2.50 -6.76
CA PHE A 361 -18.07 1.87 -7.37
C PHE A 361 -16.79 2.51 -6.85
N ILE A 362 -15.81 1.71 -6.44
CA ILE A 362 -14.56 2.17 -5.84
C ILE A 362 -13.40 1.66 -6.68
N ARG A 363 -12.70 2.59 -7.33
CA ARG A 363 -11.56 2.27 -8.20
C ARG A 363 -10.40 1.66 -7.43
N ASN A 364 -9.44 1.14 -8.16
CA ASN A 364 -8.19 0.64 -7.60
C ASN A 364 -7.46 1.73 -6.79
N GLY A 365 -7.13 1.44 -5.54
CA GLY A 365 -6.53 2.40 -4.62
C GLY A 365 -6.38 1.84 -3.21
N TYR A 366 -5.44 2.43 -2.46
CA TYR A 366 -5.27 2.18 -1.03
C TYR A 366 -5.92 3.33 -0.26
N TYR A 367 -7.15 3.12 0.18
CA TYR A 367 -7.99 4.09 0.86
C TYR A 367 -7.70 4.02 2.36
N TYR A 368 -6.69 4.79 2.79
CA TYR A 368 -6.30 4.90 4.19
C TYR A 368 -7.19 5.92 4.91
N GLU A 369 -8.36 5.48 5.36
CA GLU A 369 -9.34 6.32 6.04
C GLU A 369 -10.20 5.48 6.98
N LYS A 370 -10.72 6.12 8.03
CA LYS A 370 -11.67 5.50 8.94
C LYS A 370 -13.05 5.53 8.29
N ILE A 371 -13.62 4.36 7.98
CA ILE A 371 -14.90 4.27 7.28
C ILE A 371 -16.02 3.92 8.24
N ILE A 372 -17.07 4.73 8.25
CA ILE A 372 -18.28 4.56 9.05
C ILE A 372 -19.48 4.63 8.10
N ILE A 373 -20.18 3.50 7.99
CA ILE A 373 -21.45 3.39 7.28
C ILE A 373 -22.56 3.30 8.33
N PRO A 374 -23.27 4.40 8.62
CA PRO A 374 -24.30 4.41 9.66
C PRO A 374 -25.54 3.62 9.22
N GLU A 375 -26.37 3.22 10.19
CA GLU A 375 -27.61 2.46 9.95
C GLU A 375 -28.60 3.21 9.04
N THR A 376 -28.49 4.54 8.99
CA THR A 376 -29.29 5.42 8.13
C THR A 376 -29.00 5.26 6.64
N LYS A 377 -27.87 4.67 6.24
CA LYS A 377 -27.52 4.40 4.83
C LYS A 377 -28.03 3.04 4.36
N ASP A 378 -29.31 2.75 4.60
CA ASP A 378 -29.93 1.46 4.30
C ASP A 378 -29.71 1.03 2.83
N SER A 379 -29.53 -0.27 2.61
CA SER A 379 -29.39 -0.88 1.27
C SER A 379 -28.26 -0.27 0.41
N LEU A 380 -27.08 -0.05 1.02
CA LEU A 380 -25.88 0.40 0.34
C LEU A 380 -25.10 -0.79 -0.26
N ILE A 381 -24.62 -0.62 -1.50
CA ILE A 381 -23.70 -1.56 -2.16
C ILE A 381 -22.35 -0.88 -2.41
N LEU A 382 -21.26 -1.48 -1.93
CA LEU A 382 -19.89 -1.11 -2.30
C LEU A 382 -19.31 -2.13 -3.29
N ILE A 383 -18.77 -1.66 -4.41
CA ILE A 383 -18.19 -2.53 -5.44
C ILE A 383 -16.78 -2.04 -5.74
N GLY A 384 -15.77 -2.84 -5.40
CA GLY A 384 -14.39 -2.56 -5.77
C GLY A 384 -14.10 -2.93 -7.23
N GLU A 385 -13.14 -2.23 -7.85
CA GLU A 385 -12.66 -2.52 -9.19
C GLU A 385 -11.89 -3.86 -9.26
N ASP A 386 -11.08 -4.14 -8.23
CA ASP A 386 -10.32 -5.40 -8.09
C ASP A 386 -10.06 -5.67 -6.61
N LYS A 387 -10.40 -6.87 -6.13
CA LYS A 387 -10.28 -7.23 -4.71
C LYS A 387 -8.85 -7.11 -4.17
N PHE A 388 -7.82 -7.25 -5.00
CA PHE A 388 -6.43 -7.15 -4.57
C PHE A 388 -5.90 -5.71 -4.59
N LYS A 389 -6.60 -4.78 -5.24
CA LYS A 389 -6.11 -3.42 -5.50
C LYS A 389 -7.02 -2.33 -4.96
N THR A 390 -8.30 -2.61 -4.70
CA THR A 390 -9.21 -1.74 -3.96
C THR A 390 -9.20 -2.14 -2.48
N ILE A 391 -8.45 -1.40 -1.67
CA ILE A 391 -8.18 -1.72 -0.26
C ILE A 391 -8.67 -0.60 0.64
N LEU A 392 -9.61 -0.93 1.52
CA LEU A 392 -10.11 -0.05 2.58
C LEU A 392 -9.36 -0.37 3.88
N SER A 393 -8.55 0.57 4.36
CA SER A 393 -7.65 0.30 5.49
C SER A 393 -7.54 1.44 6.49
N PHE A 394 -7.28 1.07 7.73
CA PHE A 394 -6.87 1.95 8.82
C PHE A 394 -6.00 1.13 9.80
N ASN A 395 -5.48 1.75 10.86
CA ASN A 395 -4.53 1.06 11.77
C ASN A 395 -4.79 1.30 13.26
N ASN A 396 -6.05 1.44 13.66
CA ASN A 396 -6.36 1.46 15.10
C ASN A 396 -6.22 0.04 15.68
N PHE A 397 -5.87 -0.01 16.96
CA PHE A 397 -5.77 -1.23 17.77
C PHE A 397 -6.36 -0.94 19.16
N ALA A 398 -6.80 -1.98 19.86
CA ALA A 398 -7.61 -1.82 21.06
C ALA A 398 -6.94 -1.01 22.17
N SER A 399 -5.64 -1.24 22.41
CA SER A 399 -4.88 -0.54 23.46
C SER A 399 -4.41 0.86 23.07
N LYS A 400 -4.72 1.32 21.85
CA LYS A 400 -4.38 2.68 21.40
C LYS A 400 -5.15 3.68 22.27
N PRO A 401 -4.47 4.71 22.84
CA PRO A 401 -5.15 5.76 23.59
C PRO A 401 -6.20 6.47 22.73
N SER A 402 -7.38 6.70 23.30
CA SER A 402 -8.47 7.43 22.64
C SER A 402 -8.22 8.94 22.54
N GLY A 403 -7.36 9.47 23.42
CA GLY A 403 -7.19 10.91 23.65
C GLY A 403 -8.09 11.48 24.76
N LEU A 404 -8.95 10.66 25.39
CA LEU A 404 -9.88 11.05 26.45
C LEU A 404 -9.57 10.42 27.83
N GLY A 405 -8.38 9.83 27.98
CA GLY A 405 -7.94 9.17 29.21
C GLY A 405 -8.23 7.66 29.25
N ASP A 406 -8.82 7.10 28.21
CA ASP A 406 -9.07 5.67 28.04
C ASP A 406 -8.46 5.10 26.73
N GLN A 407 -8.71 3.81 26.47
CA GLN A 407 -8.26 3.10 25.27
C GLN A 407 -9.43 2.92 24.29
N LEU A 408 -9.14 2.79 22.99
CA LEU A 408 -10.19 2.60 21.97
C LEU A 408 -11.02 1.32 22.17
N GLY A 409 -10.41 0.27 22.74
CA GLY A 409 -11.01 -1.06 22.85
C GLY A 409 -11.17 -1.76 21.49
N THR A 410 -11.55 -3.05 21.53
CA THR A 410 -11.70 -3.87 20.31
C THR A 410 -12.65 -3.24 19.31
N SER A 411 -13.82 -2.78 19.74
CA SER A 411 -14.79 -2.14 18.85
C SER A 411 -14.28 -0.81 18.28
N GLY A 412 -13.52 0.00 19.04
CA GLY A 412 -12.91 1.24 18.56
C GLY A 412 -11.76 1.04 17.57
N SER A 413 -11.22 -0.18 17.50
CA SER A 413 -10.10 -0.53 16.63
C SER A 413 -10.47 -0.70 15.15
N ALA A 414 -11.74 -0.95 14.83
CA ALA A 414 -12.20 -1.34 13.49
C ALA A 414 -11.82 -0.36 12.38
N SER A 415 -11.20 -0.79 11.27
CA SER A 415 -10.98 0.13 10.13
C SER A 415 -12.29 0.59 9.50
N VAL A 416 -13.25 -0.34 9.38
CA VAL A 416 -14.55 -0.12 8.76
C VAL A 416 -15.70 -0.54 9.69
N TYR A 417 -16.68 0.35 9.88
CA TYR A 417 -17.95 0.05 10.56
C TYR A 417 -19.08 -0.05 9.53
N ILE A 418 -19.80 -1.17 9.54
CA ILE A 418 -20.93 -1.42 8.66
C ILE A 418 -22.18 -1.61 9.51
N SER A 419 -23.10 -0.67 9.51
CA SER A 419 -24.35 -0.75 10.29
C SER A 419 -25.67 -0.79 9.51
N PRO A 420 -25.78 -0.44 8.20
CA PRO A 420 -27.07 -0.47 7.52
C PRO A 420 -27.54 -1.90 7.27
N ALA A 421 -28.85 -2.15 7.28
CA ALA A 421 -29.41 -3.42 6.85
C ALA A 421 -29.22 -3.63 5.34
N ASN A 422 -29.28 -4.89 4.89
CA ASN A 422 -29.19 -5.27 3.47
C ASN A 422 -27.90 -4.77 2.79
N PHE A 423 -26.83 -4.55 3.56
CA PHE A 423 -25.56 -4.08 3.03
C PHE A 423 -24.93 -5.13 2.12
N ARG A 424 -24.40 -4.71 0.97
CA ARG A 424 -23.64 -5.60 0.08
C ARG A 424 -22.25 -5.04 -0.21
N ALA A 425 -21.24 -5.91 -0.25
CA ALA A 425 -19.91 -5.56 -0.75
C ALA A 425 -19.36 -6.62 -1.69
N GLU A 426 -18.72 -6.17 -2.77
CA GLU A 426 -18.16 -7.04 -3.80
C GLU A 426 -16.76 -6.58 -4.23
N ASN A 427 -15.87 -7.53 -4.52
CA ASN A 427 -14.56 -7.28 -5.14
C ASN A 427 -13.68 -6.27 -4.38
N ILE A 428 -13.69 -6.28 -3.05
CA ILE A 428 -13.00 -5.28 -2.23
C ILE A 428 -12.27 -5.90 -1.03
N THR A 429 -11.16 -5.29 -0.60
CA THR A 429 -10.44 -5.67 0.62
C THR A 429 -10.80 -4.75 1.78
N PHE A 430 -11.12 -5.34 2.93
CA PHE A 430 -11.16 -4.69 4.24
C PHE A 430 -9.93 -5.09 5.04
N GLU A 431 -9.10 -4.13 5.44
CA GLU A 431 -7.83 -4.36 6.13
C GLU A 431 -7.73 -3.58 7.44
N ASN A 432 -7.12 -4.19 8.47
CA ASN A 432 -6.47 -3.43 9.53
C ASN A 432 -4.94 -3.51 9.38
N GLY A 433 -4.34 -2.39 8.96
CA GLY A 433 -2.91 -2.28 8.68
C GLY A 433 -2.01 -2.09 9.92
N SER A 434 -2.53 -2.29 11.14
CA SER A 434 -1.75 -2.08 12.37
C SER A 434 -0.71 -3.16 12.67
N GLY A 435 -0.85 -4.36 12.09
CA GLY A 435 0.03 -5.49 12.36
C GLY A 435 -0.34 -6.28 13.63
N PRO A 436 0.58 -7.10 14.17
CA PRO A 436 0.31 -7.96 15.33
C PRO A 436 0.42 -7.18 16.66
N VAL A 437 -0.50 -6.24 16.89
CA VAL A 437 -0.50 -5.30 18.04
C VAL A 437 -1.54 -5.64 19.12
N GLY A 438 -2.01 -6.89 19.15
CA GLY A 438 -3.20 -7.28 19.90
C GLY A 438 -4.46 -7.10 19.05
N GLN A 439 -5.61 -6.87 19.68
CA GLN A 439 -6.89 -6.77 18.98
C GLN A 439 -6.91 -5.58 18.02
N ALA A 440 -7.13 -5.85 16.73
CA ALA A 440 -7.17 -4.85 15.69
C ALA A 440 -8.12 -5.28 14.57
N VAL A 441 -9.36 -4.80 14.66
CA VAL A 441 -10.47 -5.21 13.79
C VAL A 441 -10.31 -4.60 12.40
N ALA A 442 -10.42 -5.40 11.34
CA ALA A 442 -10.50 -4.87 9.96
C ALA A 442 -11.88 -4.33 9.68
N VAL A 443 -12.92 -5.10 10.03
CA VAL A 443 -14.31 -4.69 9.85
C VAL A 443 -15.18 -5.21 10.99
N ILE A 444 -16.08 -4.34 11.42
CA ILE A 444 -17.17 -4.69 12.34
C ILE A 444 -18.50 -4.58 11.61
N VAL A 445 -19.22 -5.70 11.55
CA VAL A 445 -20.46 -5.84 10.79
C VAL A 445 -21.64 -5.89 11.76
N ARG A 446 -22.37 -4.78 11.85
CA ARG A 446 -23.58 -4.57 12.64
C ARG A 446 -24.83 -4.53 11.74
N SER A 447 -24.89 -5.42 10.76
CA SER A 447 -25.87 -5.39 9.68
C SER A 447 -26.61 -6.72 9.62
N ASP A 448 -27.95 -6.68 9.59
CA ASP A 448 -28.77 -7.83 9.21
C ASP A 448 -28.89 -7.89 7.69
N LYS A 449 -28.91 -9.11 7.15
CA LYS A 449 -28.87 -9.39 5.70
C LYS A 449 -27.64 -8.81 4.99
N ALA A 450 -26.50 -8.77 5.68
CA ALA A 450 -25.24 -8.33 5.08
C ALA A 450 -24.67 -9.42 4.15
N SER A 451 -24.25 -9.06 2.93
CA SER A 451 -23.59 -10.01 2.01
C SER A 451 -22.25 -9.51 1.49
N PHE A 452 -21.24 -10.37 1.50
CA PHE A 452 -19.90 -10.11 0.99
C PHE A 452 -19.55 -11.16 -0.05
N VAL A 453 -19.24 -10.75 -1.28
CA VAL A 453 -18.92 -11.67 -2.38
C VAL A 453 -17.56 -11.33 -2.96
N ASN A 454 -16.66 -12.30 -3.02
CA ASN A 454 -15.30 -12.11 -3.57
C ASN A 454 -14.50 -10.99 -2.86
N CYS A 455 -14.72 -10.84 -1.55
CA CYS A 455 -14.04 -9.86 -0.71
C CYS A 455 -12.84 -10.46 0.02
N ARG A 456 -11.95 -9.60 0.53
CA ARG A 456 -10.82 -10.01 1.39
C ARG A 456 -10.91 -9.32 2.75
N PHE A 457 -10.57 -10.04 3.81
CA PHE A 457 -10.55 -9.54 5.18
C PHE A 457 -9.16 -9.81 5.78
N ILE A 458 -8.39 -8.74 5.95
CA ILE A 458 -6.95 -8.79 6.20
C ILE A 458 -6.65 -8.23 7.59
N GLY A 459 -6.05 -9.05 8.46
CA GLY A 459 -5.70 -8.66 9.81
C GLY A 459 -4.83 -9.67 10.54
N PHE A 460 -4.82 -9.56 11.87
CA PHE A 460 -4.14 -10.45 12.80
C PHE A 460 -5.14 -10.93 13.85
N GLN A 461 -5.11 -10.37 15.06
CA GLN A 461 -6.07 -10.72 16.09
C GLN A 461 -7.35 -9.90 15.90
N ASP A 462 -8.50 -10.58 16.01
CA ASP A 462 -9.85 -10.00 15.90
C ASP A 462 -10.19 -9.41 14.49
N THR A 463 -9.73 -10.00 13.38
CA THR A 463 -9.91 -9.45 12.01
C THR A 463 -11.37 -9.12 11.65
N LEU A 464 -12.30 -10.07 11.78
CA LEU A 464 -13.70 -9.94 11.37
C LEU A 464 -14.64 -10.03 12.59
N TYR A 465 -15.29 -8.91 12.90
CA TYR A 465 -16.20 -8.82 14.05
C TYR A 465 -17.67 -8.83 13.62
N THR A 466 -18.36 -9.95 13.78
CA THR A 466 -19.80 -10.06 13.51
C THR A 466 -20.62 -9.57 14.72
N HIS A 467 -21.14 -8.35 14.66
CA HIS A 467 -21.54 -7.57 15.84
C HIS A 467 -22.97 -7.00 15.76
N LYS A 468 -24.00 -7.82 15.56
CA LYS A 468 -25.40 -7.45 15.88
C LYS A 468 -26.21 -8.68 16.28
N ILE A 469 -26.81 -8.66 17.47
CA ILE A 469 -27.64 -9.78 17.96
C ILE A 469 -28.82 -9.93 17.00
N GLY A 470 -29.12 -11.18 16.62
CA GLY A 470 -30.19 -11.47 15.67
C GLY A 470 -29.86 -11.11 14.22
N SER A 471 -28.67 -10.58 13.93
CA SER A 471 -28.26 -10.30 12.55
C SER A 471 -27.74 -11.53 11.83
N ARG A 472 -27.95 -11.53 10.52
CA ARG A 472 -27.57 -12.58 9.59
C ARG A 472 -26.60 -12.04 8.55
N GLN A 473 -25.57 -12.81 8.25
CA GLN A 473 -24.48 -12.40 7.37
C GLN A 473 -24.07 -13.54 6.43
N TYR A 474 -23.77 -13.21 5.18
CA TYR A 474 -23.36 -14.17 4.17
C TYR A 474 -22.03 -13.75 3.54
N TYR A 475 -21.09 -14.69 3.48
CA TYR A 475 -19.76 -14.50 2.91
C TYR A 475 -19.55 -15.57 1.85
N LYS A 476 -19.34 -15.19 0.58
CA LYS A 476 -19.18 -16.11 -0.54
C LYS A 476 -17.89 -15.87 -1.28
N SER A 477 -17.09 -16.93 -1.47
CA SER A 477 -15.82 -16.87 -2.21
C SER A 477 -14.88 -15.78 -1.67
N CYS A 478 -14.92 -15.57 -0.35
CA CYS A 478 -14.12 -14.57 0.34
C CYS A 478 -12.81 -15.17 0.85
N TYR A 479 -11.79 -14.32 0.99
CA TYR A 479 -10.54 -14.65 1.66
C TYR A 479 -10.49 -13.98 3.04
N ILE A 480 -10.21 -14.72 4.11
CA ILE A 480 -10.15 -14.19 5.47
C ILE A 480 -8.87 -14.68 6.14
N GLU A 481 -8.08 -13.76 6.71
CA GLU A 481 -6.83 -14.12 7.39
C GLU A 481 -6.67 -13.48 8.78
N GLY A 482 -5.96 -14.20 9.66
CA GLY A 482 -5.65 -13.69 10.99
C GLY A 482 -4.95 -14.70 11.90
N THR A 483 -4.81 -14.34 13.17
CA THR A 483 -4.13 -15.10 14.24
C THR A 483 -5.11 -15.58 15.30
N VAL A 484 -5.36 -14.76 16.32
CA VAL A 484 -6.20 -15.10 17.47
C VAL A 484 -7.62 -14.60 17.22
N ASP A 485 -8.61 -15.47 17.38
CA ASP A 485 -10.04 -15.15 17.36
C ASP A 485 -10.47 -14.33 16.13
N PHE A 486 -9.85 -14.58 14.98
CA PHE A 486 -9.94 -13.64 13.86
C PHE A 486 -11.30 -13.63 13.16
N ILE A 487 -12.20 -14.57 13.47
CA ILE A 487 -13.64 -14.51 13.16
C ILE A 487 -14.42 -14.65 14.48
N PHE A 488 -15.00 -13.57 14.99
CA PHE A 488 -15.59 -13.55 16.32
C PHE A 488 -16.84 -12.68 16.42
N GLY A 489 -17.63 -12.90 17.48
CA GLY A 489 -18.90 -12.22 17.70
C GLY A 489 -20.12 -13.14 17.78
N PHE A 490 -21.31 -12.55 17.71
CA PHE A 490 -22.58 -13.16 18.13
C PHE A 490 -23.64 -13.21 17.03
N SER A 491 -23.27 -12.91 15.79
CA SER A 491 -24.20 -12.93 14.65
C SER A 491 -24.36 -14.34 14.08
N THR A 492 -25.43 -14.57 13.32
CA THR A 492 -25.54 -15.77 12.48
C THR A 492 -24.79 -15.51 11.18
N ALA A 493 -23.76 -16.30 10.86
CA ALA A 493 -22.96 -16.06 9.65
C ALA A 493 -22.71 -17.35 8.87
N PHE A 494 -22.96 -17.30 7.56
CA PHE A 494 -22.74 -18.41 6.65
C PHE A 494 -21.59 -18.07 5.69
N PHE A 495 -20.52 -18.86 5.75
CA PHE A 495 -19.34 -18.75 4.90
C PHE A 495 -19.40 -19.88 3.88
N GLU A 496 -19.49 -19.55 2.60
CA GLU A 496 -19.60 -20.49 1.49
C GLU A 496 -18.39 -20.33 0.57
N ASP A 497 -17.67 -21.42 0.31
CA ASP A 497 -16.57 -21.43 -0.66
C ASP A 497 -15.45 -20.42 -0.33
N CYS A 498 -15.22 -20.15 0.96
CA CYS A 498 -14.23 -19.18 1.42
C CYS A 498 -12.86 -19.82 1.64
N GLU A 499 -11.80 -19.02 1.46
CA GLU A 499 -10.44 -19.34 1.88
C GLU A 499 -10.15 -18.72 3.25
N ILE A 500 -9.76 -19.54 4.22
CA ILE A 500 -9.48 -19.15 5.59
C ILE A 500 -8.01 -19.40 5.88
N PHE A 501 -7.22 -18.33 5.97
CA PHE A 501 -5.77 -18.40 6.09
C PHE A 501 -5.30 -18.08 7.52
N CYS A 502 -4.67 -19.08 8.14
CA CYS A 502 -4.23 -19.04 9.53
C CYS A 502 -2.76 -18.59 9.62
N LYS A 503 -2.54 -17.40 10.16
CA LYS A 503 -1.20 -16.83 10.36
C LYS A 503 -0.61 -17.26 11.70
N ASN A 504 0.67 -17.59 11.72
CA ASN A 504 1.42 -17.93 12.92
C ASN A 504 0.74 -19.04 13.76
N ASN A 505 -0.02 -18.67 14.80
CA ASN A 505 -0.77 -19.56 15.69
C ASN A 505 -2.02 -18.85 16.24
N GLY A 506 -3.06 -19.61 16.59
CA GLY A 506 -4.25 -19.03 17.20
C GLY A 506 -5.53 -19.86 17.08
N TYR A 507 -6.64 -19.17 16.84
CA TYR A 507 -7.99 -19.73 16.83
C TYR A 507 -8.75 -19.12 15.66
N VAL A 508 -9.31 -19.97 14.79
CA VAL A 508 -10.08 -19.49 13.63
C VAL A 508 -11.32 -18.73 14.09
N THR A 509 -12.06 -19.29 15.05
CA THR A 509 -13.32 -18.71 15.50
C THR A 509 -13.40 -18.49 17.01
N ALA A 510 -14.09 -17.42 17.40
CA ALA A 510 -14.51 -17.18 18.78
C ALA A 510 -15.98 -16.76 18.87
N PRO A 511 -16.93 -17.70 18.67
CA PRO A 511 -18.35 -17.39 18.69
C PRO A 511 -18.84 -17.05 20.11
N SER A 512 -19.71 -16.06 20.20
CA SER A 512 -20.47 -15.66 21.39
C SER A 512 -21.98 -15.73 21.18
N THR A 513 -22.41 -16.68 20.35
CA THR A 513 -23.81 -16.93 19.99
C THR A 513 -24.73 -16.96 21.23
N PRO A 514 -25.85 -16.23 21.22
CA PRO A 514 -26.84 -16.28 22.30
C PRO A 514 -27.49 -17.67 22.43
N LYS A 515 -27.97 -18.00 23.63
CA LYS A 515 -28.58 -19.30 23.97
C LYS A 515 -29.72 -19.70 23.02
N ASP A 516 -30.58 -18.75 22.70
CA ASP A 516 -31.81 -18.98 21.95
C ASP A 516 -31.65 -18.81 20.43
N THR A 517 -30.43 -18.53 19.96
CA THR A 517 -30.13 -18.45 18.53
C THR A 517 -29.79 -19.85 17.98
N PRO A 518 -30.54 -20.38 17.00
CA PRO A 518 -30.39 -21.76 16.55
C PRO A 518 -29.06 -22.05 15.84
N PHE A 519 -28.53 -21.06 15.12
CA PHE A 519 -27.28 -21.14 14.38
C PHE A 519 -26.32 -20.02 14.80
N GLY A 520 -25.03 -20.30 14.77
CA GLY A 520 -23.99 -19.28 14.90
C GLY A 520 -23.24 -19.17 13.58
N TYR A 521 -22.02 -19.67 13.54
CA TYR A 521 -21.22 -19.71 12.32
C TYR A 521 -21.37 -21.04 11.59
N VAL A 522 -21.47 -20.99 10.26
CA VAL A 522 -21.47 -22.17 9.40
C VAL A 522 -20.47 -21.93 8.28
N PHE A 523 -19.42 -22.76 8.24
CA PHE A 523 -18.46 -22.82 7.15
C PHE A 523 -18.83 -24.00 6.28
N TYR A 524 -19.15 -23.73 5.02
CA TYR A 524 -19.59 -24.72 4.05
C TYR A 524 -18.67 -24.70 2.83
N LYS A 525 -18.01 -25.83 2.56
CA LYS A 525 -17.04 -25.99 1.46
C LYS A 525 -15.91 -24.95 1.47
N CYS A 526 -15.50 -24.52 2.66
CA CYS A 526 -14.35 -23.62 2.81
C CYS A 526 -13.03 -24.40 2.77
N ASN A 527 -11.96 -23.72 2.39
CA ASN A 527 -10.59 -24.22 2.50
C ASN A 527 -9.88 -23.53 3.67
N ILE A 528 -9.33 -24.31 4.60
CA ILE A 528 -8.62 -23.83 5.79
C ILE A 528 -7.15 -24.21 5.68
N THR A 529 -6.29 -23.22 5.51
CA THR A 529 -4.84 -23.38 5.36
C THR A 529 -4.09 -22.46 6.33
N GLY A 530 -2.77 -22.56 6.39
CA GLY A 530 -1.96 -21.64 7.19
C GLY A 530 -0.47 -21.90 7.09
N GLU A 531 0.31 -21.06 7.78
CA GLU A 531 1.76 -21.02 7.70
C GLU A 531 2.43 -22.19 8.44
N ASN A 532 1.92 -22.53 9.62
CA ASN A 532 2.57 -23.48 10.54
C ASN A 532 1.68 -24.71 10.79
N PRO A 533 2.21 -25.94 10.68
CA PRO A 533 1.45 -27.12 11.05
C PRO A 533 1.07 -27.13 12.53
N LYS A 534 -0.13 -27.63 12.85
CA LYS A 534 -0.66 -27.86 14.21
C LYS A 534 -0.62 -26.62 15.12
N SER A 535 -0.74 -25.43 14.54
CA SER A 535 -0.69 -24.16 15.27
C SER A 535 -2.05 -23.56 15.58
N PHE A 536 -3.15 -24.09 15.01
CA PHE A 536 -4.50 -23.54 15.19
C PHE A 536 -5.51 -24.51 15.77
N TYR A 537 -6.43 -23.96 16.55
CA TYR A 537 -7.73 -24.56 16.82
C TYR A 537 -8.79 -23.98 15.84
N LEU A 538 -9.79 -24.79 15.50
CA LEU A 538 -10.98 -24.37 14.76
C LEU A 538 -11.77 -23.29 15.50
N GLY A 539 -11.73 -23.29 16.83
CA GLY A 539 -12.27 -22.20 17.62
C GLY A 539 -12.34 -22.46 19.11
N ARG A 540 -12.87 -21.47 19.82
CA ARG A 540 -13.12 -21.50 21.26
C ARG A 540 -14.34 -20.66 21.67
N PRO A 541 -15.15 -21.09 22.64
CA PRO A 541 -16.41 -20.42 22.98
C PRO A 541 -16.13 -19.15 23.80
N TRP A 542 -16.22 -17.97 23.17
CA TRP A 542 -16.07 -16.69 23.87
C TRP A 542 -17.19 -16.47 24.91
N ARG A 543 -18.36 -17.08 24.67
CA ARG A 543 -19.47 -17.22 25.62
C ARG A 543 -19.99 -18.67 25.64
N PRO A 544 -20.67 -19.13 26.71
CA PRO A 544 -21.01 -20.55 26.90
C PRO A 544 -21.76 -21.21 25.73
N PHE A 545 -22.67 -20.51 25.06
CA PHE A 545 -23.49 -21.05 23.98
C PHE A 545 -22.91 -20.84 22.58
N GLY A 546 -21.60 -20.56 22.47
CA GLY A 546 -20.93 -20.39 21.18
C GLY A 546 -21.24 -21.55 20.23
N ASN A 547 -21.62 -21.22 18.99
CA ASN A 547 -22.12 -22.17 18.01
C ASN A 547 -21.36 -21.99 16.68
N VAL A 548 -20.72 -23.05 16.22
CA VAL A 548 -19.94 -23.06 14.99
C VAL A 548 -19.94 -24.46 14.35
N ALA A 549 -20.14 -24.52 13.04
CA ALA A 549 -20.09 -25.74 12.24
C ALA A 549 -19.13 -25.61 11.06
N PHE A 550 -18.28 -26.61 10.86
CA PHE A 550 -17.48 -26.79 9.64
C PHE A 550 -18.01 -28.00 8.87
N ILE A 551 -18.51 -27.76 7.66
CA ILE A 551 -19.26 -28.72 6.85
C ILE A 551 -18.60 -28.82 5.49
N GLU A 552 -18.17 -30.02 5.11
CA GLU A 552 -17.54 -30.32 3.82
C GLU A 552 -16.33 -29.43 3.52
N CYS A 553 -15.61 -28.99 4.56
CA CYS A 553 -14.44 -28.13 4.41
C CYS A 553 -13.16 -28.95 4.19
N GLU A 554 -12.22 -28.40 3.44
CA GLU A 554 -10.86 -28.94 3.33
C GLU A 554 -9.96 -28.26 4.36
N MET A 555 -9.17 -29.04 5.11
CA MET A 555 -8.30 -28.51 6.17
C MET A 555 -6.88 -29.06 6.04
N SER A 556 -5.90 -28.16 5.90
CA SER A 556 -4.48 -28.52 5.91
C SER A 556 -4.01 -29.01 7.28
N ASP A 557 -2.74 -29.38 7.42
CA ASP A 557 -2.16 -29.80 8.70
C ASP A 557 -1.96 -28.66 9.71
N VAL A 558 -2.45 -27.45 9.42
CA VAL A 558 -2.48 -26.31 10.35
C VAL A 558 -3.32 -26.56 11.62
N ILE A 559 -4.37 -27.39 11.50
CA ILE A 559 -5.31 -27.66 12.59
C ILE A 559 -4.75 -28.68 13.58
N LYS A 560 -4.83 -28.35 14.87
CA LYS A 560 -4.50 -29.24 15.99
C LYS A 560 -5.43 -30.45 16.04
N SER A 561 -4.93 -31.58 16.51
CA SER A 561 -5.70 -32.83 16.60
C SER A 561 -6.97 -32.71 17.44
N GLU A 562 -6.86 -31.98 18.54
CA GLU A 562 -7.91 -31.68 19.50
C GLU A 562 -9.06 -30.91 18.84
N GLY A 563 -8.76 -30.14 17.78
CA GLY A 563 -9.68 -29.32 17.00
C GLY A 563 -10.14 -28.06 17.72
N TRP A 564 -10.50 -28.15 19.00
CA TRP A 564 -11.21 -27.10 19.72
C TRP A 564 -10.61 -26.84 21.10
N ASP A 565 -10.73 -25.60 21.57
CA ASP A 565 -10.34 -25.19 22.93
C ASP A 565 -11.60 -24.73 23.70
N ASN A 566 -11.67 -25.03 25.00
CA ASN A 566 -12.84 -24.76 25.83
C ASN A 566 -12.82 -23.35 26.49
N TRP A 567 -11.92 -22.46 26.06
CA TRP A 567 -11.65 -21.17 26.69
C TRP A 567 -11.17 -21.31 28.14
N ARG A 568 -10.43 -22.38 28.46
CA ARG A 568 -10.00 -22.73 29.82
C ARG A 568 -11.18 -22.83 30.81
N ASN A 569 -12.38 -23.17 30.32
CA ASN A 569 -13.58 -23.28 31.13
C ASN A 569 -14.38 -24.55 30.76
N PRO A 570 -14.23 -25.64 31.55
CA PRO A 570 -14.94 -26.90 31.31
C PRO A 570 -16.47 -26.79 31.30
N ASN A 571 -17.06 -25.76 31.91
CA ASN A 571 -18.52 -25.57 31.86
C ASN A 571 -19.02 -25.23 30.44
N ASN A 572 -18.17 -24.64 29.59
CA ASN A 572 -18.52 -24.35 28.20
C ASN A 572 -18.72 -25.63 27.39
N GLU A 573 -18.08 -26.75 27.78
CA GLU A 573 -18.21 -28.04 27.08
C GLU A 573 -19.64 -28.59 27.10
N LYS A 574 -20.44 -28.17 28.08
CA LYS A 574 -21.85 -28.59 28.24
C LYS A 574 -22.82 -27.82 27.35
N THR A 575 -22.41 -26.66 26.86
CA THR A 575 -23.30 -25.67 26.23
C THR A 575 -22.85 -25.24 24.83
N ALA A 576 -21.56 -25.32 24.53
CA ALA A 576 -21.00 -24.99 23.23
C ALA A 576 -21.45 -26.01 22.16
N LYS A 577 -21.77 -25.51 20.97
CA LYS A 577 -22.19 -26.33 19.81
C LYS A 577 -21.11 -26.27 18.74
N PHE A 578 -20.07 -27.07 18.91
CA PHE A 578 -18.88 -27.07 18.05
C PHE A 578 -18.91 -28.31 17.18
N ILE A 579 -19.05 -28.12 15.87
CA ILE A 579 -19.62 -29.12 14.98
C ILE A 579 -18.73 -29.34 13.75
N GLU A 580 -18.59 -30.60 13.34
CA GLU A 580 -17.92 -30.99 12.10
C GLU A 580 -18.77 -32.00 11.29
N TYR A 581 -18.71 -31.91 9.96
CA TYR A 581 -19.33 -32.90 9.06
C TYR A 581 -18.52 -33.04 7.76
N LYS A 582 -18.06 -34.27 7.46
CA LYS A 582 -17.35 -34.62 6.22
C LYS A 582 -16.22 -33.65 5.82
N ASN A 583 -15.50 -33.09 6.80
CA ASN A 583 -14.30 -32.32 6.53
C ASN A 583 -13.17 -33.26 6.07
N THR A 584 -12.33 -32.78 5.16
CA THR A 584 -11.25 -33.56 4.52
C THR A 584 -9.88 -32.90 4.76
N GLY A 585 -8.81 -33.49 4.20
CA GLY A 585 -7.44 -33.03 4.39
C GLY A 585 -6.81 -33.48 5.71
N LYS A 586 -5.52 -33.19 5.91
CA LYS A 586 -4.74 -33.66 7.07
C LYS A 586 -5.31 -33.14 8.41
N GLY A 587 -5.86 -31.93 8.42
CA GLY A 587 -6.49 -31.33 9.60
C GLY A 587 -7.94 -31.73 9.80
N GLY A 588 -8.64 -32.14 8.73
CA GLY A 588 -10.06 -32.52 8.75
C GLY A 588 -10.29 -33.98 9.09
N ASN A 589 -9.40 -34.89 8.65
CA ASN A 589 -9.46 -36.33 8.89
C ASN A 589 -8.95 -36.74 10.30
N LEU A 590 -9.41 -36.02 11.33
CA LEU A 590 -8.94 -36.17 12.72
C LEU A 590 -10.10 -36.36 13.71
N GLN A 591 -11.28 -36.77 13.23
CA GLN A 591 -12.51 -36.87 14.04
C GLN A 591 -12.31 -37.74 15.29
N ASN A 592 -11.55 -38.85 15.19
CA ASN A 592 -11.25 -39.74 16.32
C ASN A 592 -10.26 -39.17 17.35
N LYS A 593 -9.70 -37.98 17.11
CA LYS A 593 -8.75 -37.29 18.00
C LYS A 593 -9.30 -35.97 18.56
N ARG A 594 -10.52 -35.59 18.17
CA ARG A 594 -11.18 -34.39 18.67
C ARG A 594 -11.49 -34.50 20.16
N VAL A 595 -11.61 -33.34 20.81
CA VAL A 595 -12.17 -33.26 22.15
C VAL A 595 -13.57 -33.91 22.19
N LYS A 596 -13.86 -34.64 23.28
CA LYS A 596 -15.07 -35.48 23.40
C LYS A 596 -16.39 -34.69 23.38
N TRP A 597 -16.35 -33.40 23.69
CA TRP A 597 -17.51 -32.51 23.72
C TRP A 597 -17.83 -31.88 22.35
N SER A 598 -16.99 -32.10 21.34
CA SER A 598 -17.31 -31.72 19.95
C SER A 598 -18.36 -32.66 19.36
N ASN A 599 -19.10 -32.18 18.35
CA ASN A 599 -20.19 -32.92 17.73
C ASN A 599 -19.87 -33.24 16.27
N ILE A 600 -19.85 -34.52 15.93
CA ILE A 600 -19.77 -34.98 14.53
C ILE A 600 -21.19 -35.26 14.05
N LEU A 601 -21.64 -34.57 12.99
CA LEU A 601 -23.01 -34.75 12.51
C LEU A 601 -23.18 -36.05 11.73
N THR A 602 -24.38 -36.62 11.81
CA THR A 602 -24.91 -37.54 10.82
C THR A 602 -25.37 -36.80 9.56
N GLU A 603 -25.52 -37.50 8.44
CA GLU A 603 -26.05 -36.89 7.21
C GLU A 603 -27.42 -36.23 7.42
N LYS A 604 -28.33 -36.87 8.17
CA LYS A 604 -29.66 -36.32 8.47
C LYS A 604 -29.58 -35.00 9.25
N GLN A 605 -28.62 -34.87 10.17
CA GLN A 605 -28.39 -33.63 10.91
C GLN A 605 -27.75 -32.57 10.02
N ALA A 606 -26.77 -32.94 9.19
CA ALA A 606 -26.09 -32.03 8.27
C ALA A 606 -27.05 -31.37 7.26
N ARG A 607 -28.09 -32.08 6.80
CA ARG A 607 -29.15 -31.54 5.94
C ARG A 607 -29.91 -30.35 6.54
N LYS A 608 -29.79 -30.07 7.84
CA LYS A 608 -30.39 -28.89 8.48
C LYS A 608 -29.57 -27.62 8.29
N TYR A 609 -28.29 -27.72 7.93
CA TYR A 609 -27.36 -26.60 7.80
C TYR A 609 -27.31 -26.04 6.37
N THR A 610 -28.44 -26.05 5.66
CA THR A 610 -28.55 -25.34 4.38
C THR A 610 -28.53 -23.84 4.60
N LYS A 611 -28.05 -23.11 3.61
CA LYS A 611 -27.98 -21.65 3.64
C LYS A 611 -29.34 -21.02 3.96
N GLU A 612 -30.42 -21.54 3.38
CA GLU A 612 -31.80 -21.08 3.58
C GLU A 612 -32.31 -21.34 4.99
N ASN A 613 -31.90 -22.43 5.65
CA ASN A 613 -32.30 -22.69 7.04
C ASN A 613 -31.53 -21.82 8.03
N VAL A 614 -30.25 -21.55 7.73
CA VAL A 614 -29.37 -20.78 8.60
C VAL A 614 -29.70 -19.29 8.52
N LEU A 615 -29.89 -18.76 7.32
CA LEU A 615 -30.13 -17.34 7.09
C LEU A 615 -31.62 -16.99 6.93
N GLY A 616 -32.50 -17.98 6.78
CA GLY A 616 -33.89 -17.74 6.42
C GLY A 616 -34.08 -17.47 4.92
N THR A 617 -35.24 -17.84 4.39
CA THR A 617 -35.57 -17.62 2.97
C THR A 617 -35.72 -16.13 2.64
N ASP A 618 -36.17 -15.31 3.60
CA ASP A 618 -36.29 -13.86 3.45
C ASP A 618 -34.94 -13.14 3.27
N PHE A 619 -33.82 -13.81 3.52
CA PHE A 619 -32.49 -13.23 3.30
C PHE A 619 -32.21 -12.94 1.82
N PHE A 620 -32.73 -13.78 0.92
CA PHE A 620 -32.41 -13.76 -0.51
C PHE A 620 -33.47 -13.09 -1.38
N HIS A 621 -34.51 -12.55 -0.75
CA HIS A 621 -35.59 -11.85 -1.41
C HIS A 621 -35.55 -10.38 -0.98
N ASP A 622 -35.62 -9.47 -1.96
CA ASP A 622 -35.67 -8.02 -1.75
C ASP A 622 -37.05 -7.58 -1.25
#